data_AF-A0A3B3ZXU4-F1
#
_entry.id   AF-A0A3B3ZXU4-F1
#
_cell.length_a   1.000
_cell.length_b   1.000
_cell.length_c   1.000
_cell.angle_alpha   90.00
_cell.angle_beta   90.00
_cell.angle_gamma   90.00
#
_symmetry.space_group_name_H-M   'P 1'
#
loop_
_entity.id
_entity.type
_entity.pdbx_description
1 polymer ?
#
loop_
_entity_poly.entity_id
_entity_poly.type
_entity_poly.pdbx_seq_one_letter_code
_entity_poly.pdbx_strand_id
1 'polypeptide(L)'
;MEQRASNAQRTGLLLTVFISLILSWSGAFAQIRYAILEEVKEGTVVGNVAKDLGLDKGTLKDRKYRIVTDAKDPHFHVNPDDGTLYVSREIDREEVCDGSNTCLLNLKTVLENPLEIHYVSVEILDVNDNYPNFQWKEKNLDISESVSVGKSFLLQPARDPDNKYYNKCIRCQ
;
A
#
# COMPACT_ATOMS: atom_id res chain seq x y z
N MET A 1 33.25 35.20 -44.36
CA MET A 1 32.90 35.27 -42.92
C MET A 1 31.48 34.77 -42.62
N GLU A 2 30.64 34.46 -43.62
CA GLU A 2 29.25 33.99 -43.43
C GLU A 2 29.11 32.54 -42.90
N GLN A 3 30.02 31.62 -43.22
CA GLN A 3 29.89 30.22 -42.79
C GLN A 3 30.05 30.02 -41.27
N ARG A 4 30.83 30.88 -40.58
CA ARG A 4 31.01 30.82 -39.12
C ARG A 4 29.77 31.29 -38.37
N ALA A 5 29.06 32.29 -38.91
CA ALA A 5 27.83 32.81 -38.32
C ALA A 5 26.67 31.80 -38.40
N SER A 6 26.51 31.13 -39.55
CA SER A 6 25.47 30.12 -39.76
C SER A 6 25.63 28.91 -38.82
N ASN A 7 26.86 28.44 -38.59
CA ASN A 7 27.10 27.29 -37.72
C ASN A 7 26.88 27.62 -36.24
N ALA A 8 27.30 28.84 -35.81
CA ALA A 8 27.08 29.33 -34.44
C ALA A 8 25.58 29.49 -34.11
N GLN A 9 24.79 29.95 -35.09
CA GLN A 9 23.34 30.13 -34.95
C GLN A 9 22.60 28.79 -34.87
N ARG A 10 23.07 27.78 -35.62
CA ARG A 10 22.51 26.41 -35.61
C ARG A 10 22.87 25.66 -34.32
N THR A 11 24.09 25.82 -33.80
CA THR A 11 24.49 25.27 -32.49
C THR A 11 23.75 25.93 -31.34
N GLY A 12 23.52 27.25 -31.39
CA GLY A 12 22.74 27.97 -30.38
C GLY A 12 21.28 27.51 -30.34
N LEU A 13 20.66 27.34 -31.51
CA LEU A 13 19.29 26.82 -31.62
C LEU A 13 19.16 25.40 -31.05
N LEU A 14 20.10 24.50 -31.39
CA LEU A 14 20.11 23.13 -30.87
C LEU A 14 20.28 23.08 -29.34
N LEU A 15 21.16 23.92 -28.79
CA LEU A 15 21.34 24.07 -27.34
C LEU A 15 20.06 24.57 -26.65
N THR A 16 19.38 25.56 -27.22
CA THR A 16 18.11 26.06 -26.65
C THR A 16 17.01 25.01 -26.69
N VAL A 17 16.92 24.22 -27.77
CA VAL A 17 15.95 23.13 -27.89
C VAL A 17 16.26 22.02 -26.87
N PHE A 18 17.54 21.66 -26.68
CA PHE A 18 17.96 20.69 -25.68
C PHE A 18 17.64 21.14 -24.25
N ILE A 19 17.88 22.41 -23.93
CA ILE A 19 17.54 23.01 -22.62
C ILE A 19 16.02 23.00 -22.40
N SER A 20 15.21 23.37 -23.42
CA SER A 20 13.74 23.34 -23.31
C SER A 20 13.17 21.92 -23.15
N LEU A 21 13.79 20.91 -23.77
CA LEU A 21 13.41 19.50 -23.63
C LEU A 21 13.73 18.97 -22.22
N ILE A 22 14.86 19.38 -21.63
CA ILE A 22 15.23 19.06 -20.25
C ILE A 22 14.27 19.72 -19.26
N LEU A 23 13.85 20.97 -19.51
CA LEU A 23 12.87 21.67 -18.67
C LEU A 23 11.44 21.14 -18.80
N SER A 24 11.15 20.40 -19.88
CA SER A 24 9.83 19.79 -20.16
C SER A 24 9.71 18.36 -19.61
N TRP A 25 10.80 17.79 -19.11
CA TRP A 25 10.85 16.52 -18.39
C TRP A 25 10.97 16.87 -16.90
N SER A 26 9.92 16.88 -16.09
CA SER A 26 9.60 15.76 -15.20
C SER A 26 8.39 16.11 -14.34
N GLY A 27 7.19 16.16 -14.92
CA GLY A 27 5.95 16.19 -14.13
C GLY A 27 5.52 14.78 -13.77
N ALA A 28 6.31 14.01 -13.03
CA ALA A 28 5.84 12.74 -12.50
C ALA A 28 4.99 13.03 -11.25
N PHE A 29 3.66 12.98 -11.39
CA PHE A 29 2.78 12.87 -10.22
C PHE A 29 3.04 11.50 -9.58
N ALA A 30 3.99 11.43 -8.66
CA ALA A 30 4.23 10.24 -7.88
C ALA A 30 3.15 10.15 -6.79
N GLN A 31 2.34 9.09 -6.83
CA GLN A 31 1.46 8.73 -5.72
C GLN A 31 2.33 8.16 -4.60
N ILE A 32 2.21 8.71 -3.39
CA ILE A 32 2.97 8.24 -2.23
C ILE A 32 2.41 6.87 -1.82
N ARG A 33 3.30 5.88 -1.67
CA ARG A 33 2.95 4.53 -1.23
C ARG A 33 3.87 4.09 -0.10
N TYR A 34 3.26 3.71 1.02
CA TYR A 34 3.93 3.07 2.14
C TYR A 34 3.48 1.62 2.26
N ALA A 35 4.24 0.84 3.04
CA ALA A 35 3.86 -0.51 3.43
C ALA A 35 4.09 -0.68 4.94
N ILE A 36 3.17 -1.34 5.62
CA ILE A 36 3.27 -1.66 7.04
C ILE A 36 2.70 -3.05 7.28
N LEU A 37 3.25 -3.77 8.26
CA LEU A 37 2.69 -5.04 8.73
C LEU A 37 1.36 -4.77 9.44
N GLU A 38 0.46 -5.74 9.38
CA GLU A 38 -0.67 -5.81 10.32
C GLU A 38 -0.22 -6.13 11.75
N GLU A 39 -1.16 -6.13 12.70
CA GLU A 39 -0.89 -6.45 14.12
C GLU A 39 0.21 -5.57 14.75
N VAL A 40 0.38 -4.36 14.22
CA VAL A 40 1.29 -3.34 14.75
C VAL A 40 0.60 -2.48 15.79
N LYS A 41 1.36 -2.11 16.81
CA LYS A 41 0.85 -1.30 17.92
C LYS A 41 0.39 0.08 17.45
N GLU A 42 -0.64 0.60 18.11
CA GLU A 42 -1.01 2.01 18.02
C GLU A 42 0.20 2.93 18.28
N GLY A 43 0.29 4.01 17.49
CA GLY A 43 1.41 4.95 17.53
C GLY A 43 2.64 4.49 16.75
N THR A 44 2.60 3.36 16.06
CA THR A 44 3.66 2.95 15.15
C THR A 44 3.76 3.93 13.97
N VAL A 45 5.00 4.32 13.63
CA VAL A 45 5.29 5.21 12.50
C VAL A 45 5.16 4.44 11.18
N VAL A 46 4.32 4.93 10.28
CA VAL A 46 4.19 4.39 8.91
C VAL A 46 5.21 5.06 7.97
N GLY A 47 5.32 6.39 8.03
CA GLY A 47 6.15 7.19 7.13
C GLY A 47 5.95 8.69 7.34
N ASN A 48 6.77 9.53 6.70
CA ASN A 48 6.64 10.98 6.80
C ASN A 48 6.14 11.57 5.48
N VAL A 49 4.83 11.84 5.43
CA VAL A 49 4.15 12.31 4.22
C VAL A 49 4.59 13.72 3.84
N ALA A 50 4.77 14.60 4.83
CA ALA A 50 5.18 15.97 4.58
C ALA A 50 6.56 16.05 3.92
N LYS A 51 7.52 15.25 4.41
CA LYS A 51 8.87 15.16 3.85
C LYS A 51 8.84 14.67 2.41
N ASP A 52 8.02 13.67 2.10
CA ASP A 52 7.91 13.10 0.75
C ASP A 52 7.18 14.06 -0.21
N LEU A 53 6.32 14.93 0.30
CA LEU A 53 5.71 16.06 -0.42
C LEU A 53 6.61 17.30 -0.49
N GLY A 54 7.76 17.32 0.18
CA GLY A 54 8.65 18.47 0.25
C GLY A 54 8.12 19.63 1.09
N LEU A 55 7.19 19.37 2.01
CA LEU A 55 6.59 20.35 2.91
C LEU A 55 7.42 20.51 4.20
N ASP A 56 7.63 21.74 4.63
CA ASP A 56 8.26 22.04 5.92
C ASP A 56 7.21 22.19 7.05
N LYS A 57 7.68 22.08 8.30
CA LYS A 57 6.82 22.14 9.49
C LYS A 57 6.01 23.43 9.63
N GLY A 58 6.54 24.57 9.16
CA GLY A 58 5.82 25.85 9.17
C GLY A 58 4.64 25.79 8.21
N THR A 59 4.89 25.34 6.99
CA THR A 59 3.86 25.15 5.96
C THR A 59 2.73 24.23 6.43
N LEU A 60 3.01 23.14 7.16
CA LEU A 60 1.99 22.24 7.68
C LEU A 60 1.00 22.94 8.64
N LYS A 61 1.53 23.78 9.52
CA LYS A 61 0.71 24.55 10.49
C LYS A 61 -0.07 25.65 9.80
N ASP A 62 0.59 26.43 8.95
CA ASP A 62 -0.01 27.58 8.28
C ASP A 62 -1.12 27.15 7.31
N ARG A 63 -0.93 26.00 6.66
CA ARG A 63 -1.88 25.45 5.69
C ARG A 63 -2.82 24.39 6.28
N LYS A 64 -2.81 24.19 7.60
CA LYS A 64 -3.69 23.25 8.33
C LYS A 64 -3.68 21.84 7.72
N TYR A 65 -2.49 21.26 7.61
CA TYR A 65 -2.33 19.93 7.05
C TYR A 65 -3.09 18.87 7.87
N ARG A 66 -3.95 18.10 7.21
CA ARG A 66 -4.73 17.05 7.86
C ARG A 66 -5.11 15.92 6.91
N ILE A 67 -5.44 14.78 7.49
CA ILE A 67 -6.05 13.66 6.78
C ILE A 67 -7.58 13.89 6.66
N VAL A 68 -8.15 13.50 5.53
CA VAL A 68 -9.59 13.46 5.31
C VAL A 68 -10.00 11.99 5.33
N THR A 69 -10.83 11.65 6.31
CA THR A 69 -11.44 10.33 6.43
C THR A 69 -12.96 10.48 6.46
N ASP A 70 -13.65 9.64 5.71
CA ASP A 70 -15.11 9.52 5.77
C ASP A 70 -15.54 8.50 6.85
N ALA A 71 -14.57 7.78 7.43
CA ALA A 71 -14.80 6.75 8.45
C ALA A 71 -14.90 7.36 9.86
N LYS A 72 -15.80 6.82 10.67
CA LYS A 72 -16.00 7.21 12.08
C LYS A 72 -14.79 6.89 12.96
N ASP A 73 -14.01 5.88 12.57
CA ASP A 73 -12.79 5.45 13.27
C ASP A 73 -11.68 5.12 12.25
N PRO A 74 -10.76 6.07 11.97
CA PRO A 74 -9.72 5.89 10.96
C PRO A 74 -8.53 5.07 11.47
N HIS A 75 -8.06 4.12 10.66
CA HIS A 75 -6.86 3.32 10.95
C HIS A 75 -5.55 4.14 11.06
N PHE A 76 -5.52 5.34 10.47
CA PHE A 76 -4.34 6.20 10.47
C PHE A 76 -4.68 7.63 10.84
N HIS A 77 -3.69 8.31 11.41
CA HIS A 77 -3.72 9.75 11.63
C HIS A 77 -2.38 10.35 11.24
N VAL A 78 -2.39 11.64 10.90
CA VAL A 78 -1.19 12.39 10.56
C VAL A 78 -0.93 13.44 11.63
N ASN A 79 0.30 13.52 12.10
CA ASN A 79 0.69 14.56 13.05
C ASN A 79 0.80 15.91 12.32
N PRO A 80 0.04 16.94 12.73
CA PRO A 80 0.05 18.24 12.06
C PRO A 80 1.36 19.03 12.27
N ASP A 81 2.18 18.68 13.27
CA ASP A 81 3.41 19.39 13.58
C ASP A 81 4.60 18.98 12.69
N ASP A 82 4.66 17.71 12.27
CA ASP A 82 5.79 17.15 11.52
C ASP A 82 5.39 16.34 10.27
N GLY A 83 4.10 16.11 10.05
CA GLY A 83 3.55 15.41 8.89
C GLY A 83 3.80 13.91 8.88
N THR A 84 4.17 13.32 10.03
CA THR A 84 4.36 11.88 10.17
C THR A 84 3.02 11.17 10.26
N LEU A 85 2.86 10.10 9.48
CA LEU A 85 1.70 9.22 9.46
C LEU A 85 1.89 8.12 10.51
N TYR A 86 0.90 7.95 11.36
CA TYR A 86 0.89 6.99 12.46
C TYR A 86 -0.32 6.06 12.37
N VAL A 87 -0.14 4.86 12.91
CA VAL A 87 -1.22 3.90 13.16
C VAL A 87 -2.08 4.40 14.33
N SER A 88 -3.38 4.55 14.12
CA SER A 88 -4.33 4.97 15.17
C SER A 88 -4.89 3.80 15.98
N ARG A 89 -5.01 2.62 15.37
CA ARG A 89 -5.45 1.39 16.01
C ARG A 89 -4.84 0.19 15.30
N GLU A 90 -4.78 -0.93 15.99
CA GLU A 90 -4.41 -2.22 15.40
C GLU A 90 -5.26 -2.50 14.16
N ILE A 91 -4.57 -2.96 13.11
CA ILE A 91 -5.16 -3.22 11.80
C ILE A 91 -5.09 -4.72 11.63
N ASP A 92 -6.27 -5.34 11.61
CA ASP A 92 -6.47 -6.73 11.20
C ASP A 92 -6.71 -6.71 9.67
N ARG A 93 -5.85 -7.39 8.92
CA ARG A 93 -5.93 -7.42 7.47
C ARG A 93 -7.16 -8.19 6.97
N GLU A 94 -7.60 -9.21 7.69
CA GLU A 94 -8.78 -10.01 7.37
C GLU A 94 -10.06 -9.18 7.53
N GLU A 95 -10.10 -8.27 8.52
CA GLU A 95 -11.21 -7.31 8.70
C GLU A 95 -11.29 -6.31 7.53
N VAL A 96 -10.14 -5.79 7.08
CA VAL A 96 -10.13 -4.61 6.19
C VAL A 96 -10.10 -4.99 4.70
N CYS A 97 -9.52 -6.14 4.35
CA CYS A 97 -9.20 -6.48 2.96
C CYS A 97 -9.65 -7.87 2.51
N ASP A 98 -10.72 -8.40 3.11
CA ASP A 98 -11.36 -9.72 2.89
C ASP A 98 -10.97 -10.41 1.57
N GLY A 99 -9.99 -11.33 1.64
CA GLY A 99 -9.59 -12.20 0.54
C GLY A 99 -8.86 -11.54 -0.64
N SER A 100 -8.58 -10.24 -0.60
CA SER A 100 -7.79 -9.54 -1.64
C SER A 100 -6.32 -9.94 -1.54
N ASN A 101 -5.67 -10.27 -2.67
CA ASN A 101 -4.23 -10.58 -2.69
C ASN A 101 -3.35 -9.38 -2.27
N THR A 102 -3.83 -8.16 -2.48
CA THR A 102 -3.14 -6.91 -2.16
C THR A 102 -4.08 -6.02 -1.36
N CYS A 103 -3.69 -5.65 -0.14
CA CYS A 103 -4.47 -4.77 0.73
C CYS A 103 -3.95 -3.34 0.62
N LEU A 104 -4.75 -2.43 0.08
CA LEU A 104 -4.37 -1.01 -0.10
C LEU A 104 -5.40 -0.10 0.54
N LEU A 105 -4.99 0.63 1.58
CA LEU A 105 -5.79 1.65 2.23
C LEU A 105 -5.42 3.01 1.63
N ASN A 106 -6.40 3.64 0.97
CA ASN A 106 -6.21 4.91 0.31
C ASN A 106 -6.64 6.06 1.22
N LEU A 107 -5.73 6.99 1.44
CA LEU A 107 -5.87 8.14 2.30
C LEU A 107 -5.80 9.41 1.46
N LYS A 108 -6.57 10.42 1.85
CA LYS A 108 -6.51 11.76 1.26
C LYS A 108 -5.96 12.70 2.31
N THR A 109 -4.94 13.47 1.96
CA THR A 109 -4.41 14.53 2.81
C THR A 109 -4.66 15.87 2.16
N VAL A 110 -4.92 16.89 2.97
CA VAL A 110 -5.37 18.20 2.51
C VAL A 110 -4.55 19.31 3.16
N LEU A 111 -4.19 20.30 2.34
CA LEU A 111 -3.71 21.62 2.74
C LEU A 111 -4.82 22.61 2.37
N GLU A 112 -5.24 23.51 3.26
CA GLU A 112 -6.45 24.32 3.05
C GLU A 112 -6.19 25.66 2.32
N ASN A 113 -4.98 26.24 2.43
CA ASN A 113 -4.69 27.58 1.91
C ASN A 113 -3.41 27.62 1.04
N PRO A 114 -3.50 27.58 -0.31
CA PRO A 114 -4.67 27.18 -1.10
C PRO A 114 -5.04 25.71 -0.92
N LEU A 115 -6.24 25.32 -1.35
CA LEU A 115 -6.72 23.94 -1.22
C LEU A 115 -5.92 23.00 -2.15
N GLU A 116 -5.14 22.10 -1.58
CA GLU A 116 -4.40 21.05 -2.27
C GLU A 116 -4.72 19.69 -1.67
N ILE A 117 -4.87 18.66 -2.51
CA ILE A 117 -5.21 17.30 -2.10
C ILE A 117 -4.13 16.34 -2.61
N HIS A 118 -3.56 15.56 -1.70
CA HIS A 118 -2.60 14.51 -2.02
C HIS A 118 -3.14 13.14 -1.62
N TYR A 119 -2.98 12.18 -2.52
CA TYR A 119 -3.37 10.79 -2.32
C TYR A 119 -2.18 9.98 -1.79
N VAL A 120 -2.40 9.30 -0.68
CA VAL A 120 -1.42 8.42 -0.04
C VAL A 120 -2.02 7.03 0.04
N SER A 121 -1.28 6.02 -0.37
CA SER A 121 -1.71 4.62 -0.25
C SER A 121 -0.84 3.90 0.76
N VAL A 122 -1.46 3.18 1.69
CA VAL A 122 -0.76 2.32 2.65
C VAL A 122 -1.10 0.88 2.32
N GLU A 123 -0.07 0.10 1.99
CA GLU A 123 -0.18 -1.34 1.79
C GLU A 123 -0.07 -2.06 3.14
N ILE A 124 -1.08 -2.87 3.45
CA ILE A 124 -1.06 -3.72 4.63
C ILE A 124 -0.45 -5.06 4.24
N LEU A 125 0.66 -5.39 4.90
CA LEU A 125 1.39 -6.63 4.70
C LEU A 125 0.92 -7.66 5.72
N ASP A 126 0.63 -8.83 5.17
CA ASP A 126 0.12 -10.00 5.87
C ASP A 126 1.14 -10.58 6.86
N VAL A 127 0.69 -10.88 8.07
CA VAL A 127 1.40 -11.62 9.11
C VAL A 127 0.66 -12.95 9.31
N ASN A 128 1.40 -14.06 9.45
CA ASN A 128 0.78 -15.36 9.72
C ASN A 128 0.39 -15.44 11.20
N ASP A 129 -0.70 -14.81 11.60
CA ASP A 129 -1.25 -14.83 12.96
C ASP A 129 -2.45 -15.77 13.08
N ASN A 130 -3.06 -16.19 11.97
CA ASN A 130 -4.06 -17.24 11.96
C ASN A 130 -3.45 -18.63 11.78
N TYR A 131 -4.30 -19.63 12.02
CA TYR A 131 -3.97 -21.04 11.81
C TYR A 131 -5.04 -21.73 10.97
N PRO A 132 -4.64 -22.71 10.14
CA PRO A 132 -5.58 -23.47 9.34
C PRO A 132 -6.64 -24.17 10.19
N ASN A 133 -7.91 -24.01 9.84
CA ASN A 133 -9.01 -24.70 10.50
C ASN A 133 -9.84 -25.55 9.52
N PHE A 134 -10.33 -26.69 9.99
CA PHE A 134 -11.32 -27.48 9.27
C PHE A 134 -12.72 -26.98 9.63
N GLN A 135 -13.63 -26.96 8.65
CA GLN A 135 -15.03 -26.60 8.89
C GLN A 135 -15.74 -27.54 9.88
N TRP A 136 -15.19 -28.73 10.10
CA TRP A 136 -15.76 -29.76 10.97
C TRP A 136 -14.72 -30.24 11.97
N LYS A 137 -15.15 -30.43 13.22
CA LYS A 137 -14.31 -31.00 14.28
C LYS A 137 -14.11 -32.50 14.11
N GLU A 138 -15.09 -33.18 13.51
CA GLU A 138 -15.07 -34.61 13.25
C GLU A 138 -15.78 -34.89 11.91
N LYS A 139 -15.25 -35.85 11.15
CA LYS A 139 -15.82 -36.28 9.87
C LYS A 139 -15.88 -37.79 9.79
N ASN A 140 -17.10 -38.33 9.81
CA ASN A 140 -17.35 -39.74 9.54
C ASN A 140 -17.36 -40.01 8.03
N LEU A 141 -16.71 -41.10 7.63
CA LEU A 141 -16.63 -41.58 6.25
C LEU A 141 -17.17 -43.01 6.18
N ASP A 142 -18.20 -43.21 5.35
CA ASP A 142 -18.74 -44.54 5.09
C ASP A 142 -18.07 -45.11 3.83
N ILE A 143 -17.34 -46.21 4.00
CA ILE A 143 -16.55 -46.84 2.95
C ILE A 143 -17.09 -48.25 2.70
N SER A 144 -17.40 -48.55 1.44
CA SER A 144 -17.82 -49.89 1.02
C SER A 144 -16.64 -50.87 1.10
N GLU A 145 -16.88 -52.07 1.62
CA GLU A 145 -15.89 -53.16 1.66
C GLU A 145 -15.43 -53.61 0.28
N SER A 146 -16.23 -53.35 -0.77
CA SER A 146 -15.90 -53.67 -2.17
C SER A 146 -14.91 -52.70 -2.83
N VAL A 147 -14.42 -51.69 -2.09
CA VAL A 147 -13.47 -50.71 -2.60
C VAL A 147 -12.11 -51.35 -2.87
N SER A 148 -11.55 -51.07 -4.05
CA SER A 148 -10.22 -51.53 -4.45
C SER A 148 -9.13 -50.97 -3.55
N VAL A 149 -8.12 -51.79 -3.24
CA VAL A 149 -6.91 -51.37 -2.54
C VAL A 149 -6.24 -50.22 -3.30
N GLY A 150 -5.79 -49.20 -2.57
CA GLY A 150 -5.17 -48.00 -3.13
C GLY A 150 -6.14 -46.89 -3.54
N LYS A 151 -7.45 -47.06 -3.32
CA LYS A 151 -8.44 -45.99 -3.52
C LYS A 151 -8.25 -44.88 -2.47
N SER A 152 -8.01 -43.65 -2.94
CA SER A 152 -7.94 -42.45 -2.09
C SER A 152 -9.30 -41.79 -1.93
N PHE A 153 -9.58 -41.28 -0.74
CA PHE A 153 -10.78 -40.48 -0.43
C PHE A 153 -10.36 -39.03 -0.17
N LEU A 154 -11.01 -38.09 -0.86
CA LEU A 154 -10.72 -36.67 -0.70
C LEU A 154 -11.43 -36.13 0.55
N LEU A 155 -10.66 -35.57 1.48
CA LEU A 155 -11.18 -34.74 2.56
C LEU A 155 -11.25 -33.28 2.08
N GLN A 156 -12.19 -32.48 2.62
CA GLN A 156 -12.09 -31.05 2.34
C GLN A 156 -10.85 -30.48 3.00
N PRO A 157 -10.14 -29.56 2.34
CA PRO A 157 -8.98 -28.91 2.89
C PRO A 157 -9.36 -28.03 4.08
N ALA A 158 -8.42 -27.86 5.01
CA ALA A 158 -8.49 -26.78 5.97
C ALA A 158 -8.43 -25.43 5.26
N ARG A 159 -9.02 -24.41 5.87
CA ARG A 159 -8.97 -23.03 5.41
C ARG A 159 -8.15 -22.20 6.40
N ASP A 160 -7.24 -21.43 5.85
CA ASP A 160 -6.49 -20.41 6.55
C ASP A 160 -6.98 -19.06 6.01
N PRO A 161 -7.45 -18.13 6.86
CA PRO A 161 -7.89 -16.82 6.41
C PRO A 161 -6.73 -15.92 5.93
N ASP A 162 -5.49 -16.22 6.31
CA ASP A 162 -4.28 -15.48 5.89
C ASP A 162 -4.12 -15.45 4.35
N ASN A 163 -3.35 -14.49 3.83
CA ASN A 163 -3.11 -14.37 2.39
C ASN A 163 -2.48 -15.65 1.79
N LYS A 164 -2.70 -15.85 0.50
CA LYS A 164 -2.44 -17.10 -0.24
C LYS A 164 -1.02 -17.63 -0.17
N TYR A 165 -0.05 -16.82 0.26
CA TYR A 165 1.34 -17.25 0.44
C TYR A 165 1.56 -18.11 1.69
N TYR A 166 0.66 -18.03 2.69
CA TYR A 166 0.73 -18.80 3.93
C TYR A 166 -0.25 -19.98 3.99
N ASN A 167 -1.07 -20.18 2.95
CA ASN A 167 -1.84 -21.41 2.73
C ASN A 167 -0.93 -22.63 2.57
N LYS A 168 -0.32 -23.08 3.68
CA LYS A 168 0.43 -24.31 3.75
C LYS A 168 -0.56 -25.45 3.72
N CYS A 169 -0.36 -26.37 2.78
CA CYS A 169 -1.04 -27.66 2.81
C CYS A 169 -0.80 -28.30 4.17
N ILE A 170 -1.86 -28.46 4.97
CA ILE A 170 -1.81 -29.38 6.10
C ILE A 170 -1.59 -30.77 5.51
N ARG A 171 -0.43 -31.36 5.80
CA ARG A 171 -0.17 -32.76 5.47
C ARG A 171 -0.75 -33.61 6.59
N CYS A 172 -1.90 -34.22 6.35
CA CYS A 172 -2.38 -35.31 7.20
C CYS A 172 -1.48 -36.54 6.92
N GLN A 173 -0.76 -37.01 7.95
CA GLN A 173 0.00 -38.27 7.93
C GLN A 173 -0.89 -39.43 8.36
#